data_AF-A0A3P3RB05-F1
#
_entry.id   AF-A0A3P3RB05-F1
#
_cell.length_a   1.000
_cell.length_b   1.000
_cell.length_c   1.000
_cell.angle_alpha   90.00
_cell.angle_beta   90.00
_cell.angle_gamma   90.00
#
_symmetry.space_group_name_H-M   'P 1'
#
loop_
_entity.id
_entity.type
_entity.pdbx_description
1 polymer ?
#
loop_
_entity_poly.entity_id
_entity_poly.type
_entity_poly.pdbx_seq_one_letter_code
_entity_poly.pdbx_strand_id
1 'polypeptide(L)'
;MSLSHEKPLEGYARNIGGSAGKGTHGGTAVQRPAGMPTRDDATDIVSTASGLKDAVGTDNAIVYIDDTITLQTTKPISIGSGVQLVGGFCDPTVPGRGPVIERDTYENTSNKTENPTFISRYNDNPPTLWGISMRGPNTDQEYFKPADLNDRVSTGIWSLDTSGTFEAIGCEFWGWTLAGIALGATNSETDADVIRCTFHSNLMAGYGYGIEQYNGHLWCDRSFYNRNRHGISGFGYPSESWVLTESVIGPDWISHAMDMHRLIQNRSAEWIDKQGYERDCGGEYIHVRDCTFMNTRSMLGGGVEGIVQRGISVEGDEVWGCDFWHPSRPVAPGDRDDAYRVEARDSWEKFDAHDNAFGGPNTGFGAPRATVPGETGTVELDHRWRTITLDDTYRDPVVFMKPVTERGTQPCHTRLRNVGSDSFDVRLEEWEYLNDAHVVEHASFIVLERGTYRASTGKQVVVGRTRTDTTFESVSFDSDFSDSPVVLSQSQTHNGSDAIVTRNSDVHSDGFAVRLQEEEGQDGGHALEAVGYIALERGTVELAGTTFEVGRTPNDVTHEWSQIRFQTARNDAPVFLADMQMFNGSDPCSIRYQNLNRTGVDVRIQEEQSGDDETAHTKEVVGYVVS
;
A
#
# COMPACT_ATOMS: atom_id res chain seq x y z
N MET A 1 28.68 26.69 -12.55
CA MET A 1 28.14 25.90 -13.69
C MET A 1 26.62 26.07 -13.64
N SER A 2 26.00 26.67 -14.64
CA SER A 2 24.54 26.81 -14.68
C SER A 2 23.92 25.45 -14.96
N LEU A 3 23.32 24.83 -13.95
CA LEU A 3 22.47 23.67 -14.13
C LEU A 3 21.15 24.16 -14.73
N SER A 4 20.79 23.71 -15.93
CA SER A 4 19.47 23.97 -16.52
C SER A 4 18.42 23.18 -15.74
N HIS A 5 17.56 23.86 -14.98
CA HIS A 5 16.67 23.29 -13.95
C HIS A 5 15.34 22.70 -14.45
N GLU A 6 15.02 22.80 -15.74
CA GLU A 6 13.65 22.49 -16.21
C GLU A 6 13.41 21.06 -16.73
N LYS A 7 14.45 20.29 -17.06
CA LYS A 7 14.28 19.08 -17.90
C LYS A 7 14.13 17.72 -17.21
N PRO A 8 14.60 17.47 -15.96
CA PRO A 8 14.37 16.17 -15.32
C PRO A 8 12.98 16.04 -14.68
N LEU A 9 12.36 17.15 -14.22
CA LEU A 9 11.16 17.12 -13.37
C LEU A 9 9.90 16.61 -14.10
N GLU A 10 9.71 16.95 -15.38
CA GLU A 10 8.48 16.61 -16.13
C GLU A 10 8.30 15.09 -16.37
N GLY A 11 9.39 14.33 -16.46
CA GLY A 11 9.34 12.88 -16.72
C GLY A 11 9.04 12.03 -15.50
N TYR A 12 9.42 12.46 -14.30
CA TYR A 12 9.16 11.76 -13.04
C TYR A 12 7.81 12.16 -12.44
N ALA A 13 7.44 13.44 -12.53
CA ALA A 13 6.19 13.98 -11.94
C ALA A 13 4.91 13.47 -12.62
N ARG A 14 4.95 13.17 -13.94
CA ARG A 14 3.77 12.69 -14.68
C ARG A 14 3.60 11.16 -14.71
N ASN A 15 4.65 10.39 -14.41
CA ASN A 15 4.68 8.93 -14.64
C ASN A 15 4.57 8.09 -13.36
N ILE A 16 4.07 8.66 -12.26
CA ILE A 16 3.90 7.90 -11.01
C ILE A 16 2.68 6.98 -11.18
N GLY A 17 2.94 5.84 -11.81
CA GLY A 17 1.99 4.89 -12.39
C GLY A 17 2.60 3.93 -13.42
N GLY A 18 3.89 4.08 -13.78
CA GLY A 18 4.59 3.14 -14.65
C GLY A 18 6.04 2.97 -14.26
N SER A 19 6.46 1.73 -14.03
CA SER A 19 7.85 1.31 -13.80
C SER A 19 8.86 2.12 -14.62
N ALA A 20 9.66 2.97 -13.97
CA ALA A 20 10.68 3.79 -14.64
C ALA A 20 11.96 2.97 -14.87
N GLY A 21 11.89 1.99 -15.76
CA GLY A 21 13.07 1.36 -16.36
C GLY A 21 13.55 2.16 -17.58
N LYS A 22 14.79 2.63 -17.57
CA LYS A 22 15.49 2.97 -18.83
C LYS A 22 15.74 1.68 -19.60
N GLY A 23 14.75 1.28 -20.38
CA GLY A 23 14.81 0.18 -21.32
C GLY A 23 13.68 0.37 -22.31
N THR A 24 14.00 0.38 -23.59
CA THR A 24 13.07 0.58 -24.71
C THR A 24 11.94 -0.47 -24.71
N HIS A 25 10.83 -0.23 -24.01
CA HIS A 25 9.57 -0.97 -24.17
C HIS A 25 8.38 -0.01 -23.98
N GLY A 26 7.37 -0.18 -24.82
CA GLY A 26 6.33 0.82 -25.13
C GLY A 26 5.63 1.40 -23.91
N GLY A 27 5.49 2.73 -23.90
CA GLY A 27 4.77 3.46 -22.88
C GLY A 27 3.31 3.00 -22.79
N THR A 28 2.96 2.40 -21.67
CA THR A 28 1.59 2.40 -21.18
C THR A 28 1.30 3.83 -20.73
N ALA A 29 0.30 4.45 -21.37
CA ALA A 29 -0.17 5.77 -20.97
C ALA A 29 -0.68 5.71 -19.53
N VAL A 30 -0.25 6.67 -18.70
CA VAL A 30 -0.74 6.86 -17.33
C VAL A 30 -2.25 7.00 -17.37
N GLN A 31 -3.01 6.11 -16.74
CA GLN A 31 -4.46 6.24 -16.77
C GLN A 31 -4.91 7.37 -15.86
N ARG A 32 -5.85 8.18 -16.35
CA ARG A 32 -6.56 9.19 -15.57
C ARG A 32 -7.08 8.56 -14.26
N PRO A 33 -6.94 9.22 -13.09
CA PRO A 33 -7.39 8.66 -11.83
C PRO A 33 -8.87 8.21 -11.87
N ALA A 34 -9.15 7.03 -11.33
CA ALA A 34 -10.51 6.54 -11.20
C ALA A 34 -11.35 7.51 -10.35
N GLY A 35 -12.59 7.77 -10.76
CA GLY A 35 -13.51 8.67 -10.05
C GLY A 35 -13.31 10.17 -10.30
N MET A 36 -12.24 10.57 -11.01
CA MET A 36 -12.00 11.98 -11.32
C MET A 36 -13.13 12.56 -12.21
N PRO A 37 -13.77 13.70 -11.85
CA PRO A 37 -14.79 14.35 -12.67
C PRO A 37 -14.21 14.91 -13.98
N THR A 38 -14.97 14.82 -15.06
CA THR A 38 -14.62 15.39 -16.37
C THR A 38 -15.10 16.83 -16.50
N ARG A 39 -14.71 17.48 -17.59
CA ARG A 39 -15.29 18.77 -17.99
C ARG A 39 -16.81 18.71 -18.17
N ASP A 40 -17.36 17.55 -18.58
CA ASP A 40 -18.80 17.37 -18.81
C ASP A 40 -19.57 17.20 -17.48
N ASP A 41 -18.88 16.81 -16.40
CA ASP A 41 -19.45 16.71 -15.05
C ASP A 41 -19.45 18.06 -14.30
N ALA A 42 -18.79 19.08 -14.86
CA ALA A 42 -18.56 20.35 -14.19
C ALA A 42 -19.85 21.17 -13.99
N THR A 43 -20.06 21.65 -12.77
CA THR A 43 -21.08 22.68 -12.49
C THR A 43 -20.64 24.04 -13.01
N ASP A 44 -19.32 24.29 -12.96
CA ASP A 44 -18.69 25.54 -13.36
C ASP A 44 -17.41 25.26 -14.14
N ILE A 45 -17.27 25.96 -15.27
CA ILE A 45 -16.04 25.94 -16.07
C ILE A 45 -15.41 27.33 -15.97
N VAL A 46 -14.22 27.40 -15.36
CA VAL A 46 -13.58 28.67 -15.03
C VAL A 46 -12.34 28.92 -15.86
N SER A 47 -12.19 30.17 -16.31
CA SER A 47 -11.02 30.63 -17.06
C SER A 47 -10.40 31.92 -16.52
N THR A 48 -10.89 32.43 -15.39
CA THR A 48 -10.41 33.67 -14.76
C THR A 48 -10.33 33.50 -13.24
N ALA A 49 -9.46 34.28 -12.58
CA ALA A 49 -9.29 34.21 -11.13
C ALA A 49 -10.56 34.65 -10.36
N SER A 50 -11.32 35.61 -10.90
CA SER A 50 -12.61 36.00 -10.32
C SER A 50 -13.63 34.88 -10.44
N GLY A 51 -13.75 34.25 -11.62
CA GLY A 51 -14.66 33.14 -11.82
C GLY A 51 -14.32 31.93 -10.95
N LEU A 52 -13.03 31.64 -10.79
CA LEU A 52 -12.54 30.61 -9.86
C LEU A 52 -13.00 30.91 -8.43
N LYS A 53 -12.76 32.14 -7.94
CA LYS A 53 -13.18 32.55 -6.59
C LYS A 53 -14.69 32.40 -6.38
N ASP A 54 -15.49 32.82 -7.36
CA ASP A 54 -16.94 32.78 -7.24
C ASP A 54 -17.45 31.33 -7.26
N ALA A 55 -16.88 30.46 -8.11
CA ALA A 55 -17.28 29.07 -8.25
C ALA A 55 -16.93 28.23 -7.00
N VAL A 56 -15.70 28.31 -6.49
CA VAL A 56 -15.27 27.53 -5.32
C VAL A 56 -15.91 28.01 -4.00
N GLY A 57 -16.57 29.17 -4.00
CA GLY A 57 -17.36 29.64 -2.87
C GLY A 57 -18.73 28.97 -2.75
N THR A 58 -19.10 28.10 -3.70
CA THR A 58 -20.37 27.36 -3.71
C THR A 58 -20.14 25.92 -3.25
N ASP A 59 -20.76 25.51 -2.15
CA ASP A 59 -20.65 24.15 -1.64
C ASP A 59 -21.04 23.10 -2.69
N ASN A 60 -20.32 21.98 -2.71
CA ASN A 60 -20.50 20.84 -3.62
C ASN A 60 -20.34 21.17 -5.12
N ALA A 61 -19.76 22.32 -5.47
CA ALA A 61 -19.46 22.65 -6.86
C ALA A 61 -18.37 21.74 -7.44
N ILE A 62 -18.54 21.34 -8.70
CA ILE A 62 -17.50 20.67 -9.50
C ILE A 62 -16.94 21.75 -10.43
N VAL A 63 -15.79 22.29 -10.05
CA VAL A 63 -15.16 23.44 -10.71
C VAL A 63 -14.05 22.95 -11.62
N TYR A 64 -14.31 22.91 -12.93
CA TYR A 64 -13.30 22.57 -13.94
C TYR A 64 -12.55 23.83 -14.36
N ILE A 65 -11.23 23.84 -14.17
CA ILE A 65 -10.36 24.92 -14.64
C ILE A 65 -9.84 24.55 -16.03
N ASP A 66 -9.91 25.48 -16.98
CA ASP A 66 -9.37 25.25 -18.31
C ASP A 66 -7.88 24.84 -18.27
N ASP A 67 -7.50 23.73 -18.89
CA ASP A 67 -6.16 23.16 -18.73
C ASP A 67 -5.03 24.00 -19.32
N THR A 68 -5.38 25.01 -20.11
CA THR A 68 -4.40 25.81 -20.86
C THR A 68 -4.01 27.10 -20.17
N ILE A 69 -4.58 27.39 -19.00
CA ILE A 69 -4.46 28.71 -18.38
C ILE A 69 -3.61 28.73 -17.12
N THR A 70 -3.08 29.92 -16.86
CA THR A 70 -2.45 30.28 -15.59
C THR A 70 -3.29 31.37 -14.92
N LEU A 71 -3.67 31.14 -13.68
CA LEU A 71 -4.53 32.01 -12.89
C LEU A 71 -3.75 32.64 -11.73
N GLN A 72 -3.50 33.95 -11.82
CA GLN A 72 -2.93 34.72 -10.73
C GLN A 72 -4.00 35.06 -9.69
N THR A 73 -3.78 34.63 -8.45
CA THR A 73 -4.53 35.08 -7.28
C THR A 73 -3.73 36.14 -6.51
N THR A 74 -4.44 37.10 -5.91
CA THR A 74 -3.82 38.19 -5.14
C THR A 74 -4.30 38.25 -3.70
N LYS A 75 -5.26 37.40 -3.33
CA LYS A 75 -5.88 37.31 -2.00
C LYS A 75 -6.26 35.84 -1.75
N PRO A 76 -6.40 35.43 -0.49
CA PRO A 76 -6.96 34.13 -0.13
C PRO A 76 -8.33 33.92 -0.74
N ILE A 77 -8.59 32.70 -1.16
CA ILE A 77 -9.88 32.24 -1.64
C ILE A 77 -10.39 31.18 -0.66
N SER A 78 -11.56 31.44 -0.06
CA SER A 78 -12.26 30.44 0.74
C SER A 78 -12.89 29.39 -0.18
N ILE A 79 -12.71 28.11 0.13
CA ILE A 79 -13.33 27.00 -0.57
C ILE A 79 -14.48 26.45 0.29
N GLY A 80 -15.64 26.29 -0.33
CA GLY A 80 -16.84 25.70 0.28
C GLY A 80 -16.70 24.20 0.55
N SER A 81 -17.63 23.66 1.32
CA SER A 81 -17.70 22.24 1.69
C SER A 81 -18.04 21.39 0.45
N GLY A 82 -17.34 20.28 0.25
CA GLY A 82 -17.56 19.30 -0.83
C GLY A 82 -17.18 19.78 -2.22
N VAL A 83 -16.47 20.91 -2.35
CA VAL A 83 -16.02 21.42 -3.65
C VAL A 83 -14.97 20.50 -4.24
N GLN A 84 -15.13 20.17 -5.52
CA GLN A 84 -14.13 19.46 -6.31
C GLN A 84 -13.48 20.42 -7.30
N LEU A 85 -12.17 20.64 -7.16
CA LEU A 85 -11.41 21.50 -8.07
C LEU A 85 -10.64 20.64 -9.06
N VAL A 86 -10.96 20.77 -10.35
CA VAL A 86 -10.58 19.80 -11.38
C VAL A 86 -9.73 20.44 -12.47
N GLY A 87 -8.62 19.78 -12.82
CA GLY A 87 -7.72 20.11 -13.91
C GLY A 87 -7.00 18.88 -14.45
N GLY A 88 -6.24 19.02 -15.53
CA GLY A 88 -5.72 17.91 -16.32
C GLY A 88 -4.24 17.57 -16.13
N PHE A 89 -3.53 18.04 -15.09
CA PHE A 89 -2.09 17.76 -14.89
C PHE A 89 -1.77 16.26 -14.92
N CYS A 90 -2.63 15.44 -14.31
CA CYS A 90 -2.50 13.99 -14.23
C CYS A 90 -3.13 13.23 -15.41
N ASP A 91 -3.74 13.94 -16.36
CA ASP A 91 -4.30 13.35 -17.57
C ASP A 91 -3.23 13.34 -18.68
N PRO A 92 -2.75 12.17 -19.13
CA PRO A 92 -1.70 12.11 -20.16
C PRO A 92 -2.15 12.68 -21.51
N THR A 93 -3.46 12.83 -21.73
CA THR A 93 -4.03 13.42 -22.95
C THR A 93 -3.93 14.94 -22.94
N VAL A 94 -3.68 15.54 -21.78
CA VAL A 94 -3.52 16.98 -21.60
C VAL A 94 -2.02 17.34 -21.70
N PRO A 95 -1.62 18.12 -22.72
CA PRO A 95 -0.23 18.54 -22.87
C PRO A 95 0.10 19.65 -21.86
N GLY A 96 1.20 19.50 -21.14
CA GLY A 96 1.70 20.55 -20.24
C GLY A 96 1.37 20.27 -18.77
N ARG A 97 1.36 21.32 -17.95
CA ARG A 97 1.13 21.21 -16.50
C ARG A 97 -0.35 21.31 -16.10
N GLY A 98 -1.27 21.14 -17.07
CA GLY A 98 -2.67 21.49 -16.85
C GLY A 98 -2.84 22.94 -16.37
N PRO A 99 -3.92 23.25 -15.64
CA PRO A 99 -4.14 24.58 -15.13
C PRO A 99 -3.16 24.90 -14.00
N VAL A 100 -2.57 26.10 -14.04
CA VAL A 100 -1.67 26.58 -12.99
C VAL A 100 -2.35 27.69 -12.19
N ILE A 101 -2.46 27.53 -10.88
CA ILE A 101 -2.94 28.55 -9.96
C ILE A 101 -1.72 29.11 -9.22
N GLU A 102 -1.47 30.40 -9.38
CA GLU A 102 -0.26 31.03 -8.87
C GLU A 102 -0.55 32.20 -7.93
N ARG A 103 0.38 32.41 -7.00
CA ARG A 103 0.35 33.51 -6.04
C ARG A 103 1.77 34.00 -5.75
N ASP A 104 2.01 35.28 -6.04
CA ASP A 104 3.35 35.90 -5.96
C ASP A 104 3.55 36.76 -4.71
N THR A 105 2.72 36.58 -3.68
CA THR A 105 2.80 37.36 -2.44
C THR A 105 3.35 36.54 -1.27
N TYR A 106 4.15 37.23 -0.46
CA TYR A 106 4.62 36.76 0.84
C TYR A 106 3.82 37.42 1.95
N GLU A 107 3.71 36.74 3.09
CA GLU A 107 2.95 37.17 4.26
C GLU A 107 3.80 37.09 5.54
N ASN A 108 3.29 37.72 6.60
CA ASN A 108 3.85 37.59 7.95
C ASN A 108 3.27 36.37 8.69
N THR A 109 4.04 35.70 9.55
CA THR A 109 3.60 34.52 10.33
C THR A 109 2.42 34.78 11.27
N SER A 110 2.16 36.01 11.69
CA SER A 110 0.92 36.36 12.40
C SER A 110 -0.33 36.00 11.61
N ASN A 111 -0.21 35.98 10.28
CA ASN A 111 -1.30 35.73 9.35
C ASN A 111 -1.16 34.39 8.63
N LYS A 112 -0.25 33.50 9.07
CA LYS A 112 0.03 32.25 8.34
C LYS A 112 -1.25 31.44 8.11
N THR A 113 -2.13 31.38 9.12
CA THR A 113 -3.41 30.68 9.07
C THR A 113 -4.47 31.44 8.27
N GLU A 114 -4.33 32.76 8.11
CA GLU A 114 -5.35 33.63 7.50
C GLU A 114 -5.08 33.88 6.01
N ASN A 115 -3.91 33.50 5.49
CA ASN A 115 -3.48 33.96 4.18
C ASN A 115 -2.84 32.92 3.22
N PRO A 116 -3.34 31.66 3.13
CA PRO A 116 -2.98 30.75 2.04
C PRO A 116 -3.61 31.18 0.70
N THR A 117 -3.22 30.58 -0.43
CA THR A 117 -3.94 30.79 -1.70
C THR A 117 -5.38 30.29 -1.57
N PHE A 118 -5.55 29.09 -1.04
CA PHE A 118 -6.85 28.53 -0.70
C PHE A 118 -6.98 28.22 0.78
N ILE A 119 -8.16 28.50 1.33
CA ILE A 119 -8.49 28.18 2.70
C ILE A 119 -9.80 27.40 2.77
N SER A 120 -9.73 26.19 3.32
CA SER A 120 -10.88 25.34 3.67
C SER A 120 -11.02 25.36 5.19
N ARG A 121 -12.20 25.76 5.68
CA ARG A 121 -12.49 25.93 7.10
C ARG A 121 -13.90 25.49 7.43
N TYR A 122 -14.08 24.81 8.56
CA TYR A 122 -15.40 24.44 9.08
C TYR A 122 -16.22 23.61 8.09
N ASN A 123 -15.54 22.69 7.41
CA ASN A 123 -16.13 21.85 6.38
C ASN A 123 -16.30 20.42 6.89
N ASP A 124 -17.54 19.94 6.91
CA ASP A 124 -17.83 18.53 7.22
C ASP A 124 -17.48 17.59 6.05
N ASN A 125 -17.29 18.16 4.88
CA ASN A 125 -16.76 17.50 3.68
C ASN A 125 -15.68 18.42 3.10
N PRO A 126 -14.39 18.21 3.40
CA PRO A 126 -13.32 19.02 2.82
C PRO A 126 -13.30 18.97 1.30
N PRO A 127 -12.62 19.93 0.63
CA PRO A 127 -12.52 19.90 -0.81
C PRO A 127 -11.60 18.78 -1.31
N THR A 128 -11.88 18.30 -2.53
CA THR A 128 -11.01 17.40 -3.29
C THR A 128 -10.33 18.17 -4.42
N LEU A 129 -9.01 18.04 -4.55
CA LEU A 129 -8.22 18.59 -5.64
C LEU A 129 -7.85 17.49 -6.62
N TRP A 130 -8.18 17.69 -7.89
CA TRP A 130 -7.90 16.74 -8.98
C TRP A 130 -7.02 17.39 -10.04
N GLY A 131 -5.78 16.93 -10.19
CA GLY A 131 -4.99 17.25 -11.38
C GLY A 131 -4.66 18.74 -11.58
N ILE A 132 -4.54 19.53 -10.51
CA ILE A 132 -4.18 20.95 -10.61
C ILE A 132 -2.73 21.21 -10.25
N SER A 133 -2.17 22.28 -10.80
CA SER A 133 -0.83 22.77 -10.48
C SER A 133 -0.91 24.06 -9.66
N MET A 134 -0.13 24.16 -8.58
CA MET A 134 -0.11 25.28 -7.65
C MET A 134 1.30 25.83 -7.42
N ARG A 135 1.50 27.10 -7.79
CA ARG A 135 2.80 27.80 -7.73
C ARG A 135 2.82 28.92 -6.69
N GLY A 136 3.80 28.87 -5.80
CA GLY A 136 4.13 29.94 -4.85
C GLY A 136 5.09 31.01 -5.39
N PRO A 137 5.42 32.01 -4.55
CA PRO A 137 6.19 33.20 -4.94
C PRO A 137 7.70 32.95 -5.13
N ASN A 138 8.26 31.84 -4.65
CA ASN A 138 9.69 31.55 -4.78
C ASN A 138 9.99 30.87 -6.12
N THR A 139 10.08 31.67 -7.19
CA THR A 139 10.23 31.18 -8.57
C THR A 139 11.65 30.81 -8.97
N ASP A 140 12.65 31.32 -8.27
CA ASP A 140 14.07 31.08 -8.60
C ASP A 140 14.47 29.62 -8.32
N GLN A 141 13.66 28.87 -7.56
CA GLN A 141 13.92 27.48 -7.16
C GLN A 141 15.29 27.28 -6.47
N GLU A 142 15.80 28.36 -5.87
CA GLU A 142 17.04 28.37 -5.10
C GLU A 142 16.74 28.27 -3.60
N TYR A 143 17.74 27.80 -2.86
CA TYR A 143 17.68 27.83 -1.41
C TYR A 143 17.64 29.27 -0.91
N PHE A 144 16.52 29.63 -0.29
CA PHE A 144 16.24 30.99 0.11
C PHE A 144 16.23 31.12 1.64
N LYS A 145 17.08 31.99 2.18
CA LYS A 145 17.12 32.33 3.60
C LYS A 145 16.76 33.81 3.79
N PRO A 146 15.55 34.15 4.27
CA PRO A 146 15.21 35.54 4.53
C PRO A 146 15.94 36.08 5.77
N ALA A 147 15.98 37.40 5.90
CA ALA A 147 16.51 38.07 7.08
C ALA A 147 15.63 37.83 8.33
N ASP A 148 14.31 37.82 8.14
CA ASP A 148 13.32 37.39 9.13
C ASP A 148 12.51 36.24 8.52
N LEU A 149 12.52 35.09 9.19
CA LEU A 149 11.72 33.93 8.79
C LEU A 149 10.23 34.24 8.81
N ASN A 150 9.81 35.21 9.62
CA ASN A 150 8.41 35.54 9.82
C ASN A 150 7.79 36.33 8.67
N ASP A 151 8.56 37.08 7.88
CA ASP A 151 8.03 38.03 6.89
C ASP A 151 7.91 37.47 5.46
N ARG A 152 8.29 36.22 5.27
CA ARG A 152 8.40 35.59 3.93
C ARG A 152 7.67 34.25 3.85
N VAL A 153 6.53 34.12 4.52
CA VAL A 153 5.75 32.87 4.47
C VAL A 153 4.72 32.88 3.33
N SER A 154 4.44 31.72 2.76
CA SER A 154 3.41 31.52 1.74
C SER A 154 2.97 30.06 1.74
N THR A 155 1.66 29.83 1.61
CA THR A 155 1.06 28.50 1.62
C THR A 155 0.15 28.34 0.41
N GLY A 156 0.18 27.17 -0.24
CA GLY A 156 -0.71 26.83 -1.33
C GLY A 156 -2.14 26.71 -0.84
N ILE A 157 -2.45 25.61 -0.16
CA ILE A 157 -3.75 25.38 0.46
C ILE A 157 -3.59 25.07 1.94
N TRP A 158 -4.52 25.60 2.75
CA TRP A 158 -4.66 25.20 4.14
C TRP A 158 -6.08 24.69 4.38
N SER A 159 -6.21 23.41 4.75
CA SER A 159 -7.45 22.83 5.26
C SER A 159 -7.37 22.68 6.78
N LEU A 160 -8.34 23.23 7.50
CA LEU A 160 -8.42 23.13 8.95
C LEU A 160 -9.88 23.16 9.42
N ASP A 161 -10.09 22.76 10.65
CA ASP A 161 -11.36 22.62 11.37
C ASP A 161 -12.37 21.76 10.57
N THR A 162 -11.98 20.58 10.11
CA THR A 162 -12.81 19.69 9.28
C THR A 162 -13.11 18.35 9.94
N SER A 163 -14.26 17.75 9.61
CA SER A 163 -14.67 16.43 10.13
C SER A 163 -14.62 15.29 9.10
N GLY A 164 -14.25 15.59 7.86
CA GLY A 164 -13.97 14.63 6.80
C GLY A 164 -12.51 14.68 6.32
N THR A 165 -12.21 13.94 5.25
CA THR A 165 -10.88 13.81 4.66
C THR A 165 -10.66 14.84 3.55
N PHE A 166 -9.56 15.60 3.62
CA PHE A 166 -9.09 16.42 2.51
C PHE A 166 -8.37 15.56 1.48
N GLU A 167 -8.67 15.73 0.20
CA GLU A 167 -8.08 14.90 -0.85
C GLU A 167 -7.31 15.74 -1.86
N ALA A 168 -6.09 15.32 -2.21
CA ALA A 168 -5.33 15.86 -3.33
C ALA A 168 -4.80 14.72 -4.20
N ILE A 169 -5.26 14.65 -5.44
CA ILE A 169 -5.01 13.52 -6.32
C ILE A 169 -4.41 14.00 -7.64
N GLY A 170 -3.18 13.59 -7.92
CA GLY A 170 -2.50 13.93 -9.16
C GLY A 170 -2.13 15.42 -9.28
N CYS A 171 -1.90 16.12 -8.17
CA CYS A 171 -1.62 17.55 -8.15
C CYS A 171 -0.11 17.88 -8.11
N GLU A 172 0.27 19.10 -8.48
CA GLU A 172 1.65 19.60 -8.41
C GLU A 172 1.74 20.84 -7.51
N PHE A 173 2.72 20.88 -6.60
CA PHE A 173 2.94 22.01 -5.67
C PHE A 173 4.41 22.43 -5.63
N TRP A 174 4.69 23.71 -5.92
CA TRP A 174 6.06 24.23 -5.84
C TRP A 174 6.19 25.70 -5.53
N GLY A 175 7.39 26.11 -5.09
CA GLY A 175 7.74 27.52 -4.84
C GLY A 175 7.11 28.11 -3.57
N TRP A 176 6.56 27.27 -2.71
CA TRP A 176 5.98 27.66 -1.43
C TRP A 176 7.07 27.80 -0.38
N THR A 177 6.96 28.85 0.43
CA THR A 177 7.95 29.14 1.45
C THR A 177 7.56 28.66 2.84
N LEU A 178 6.26 28.50 3.13
CA LEU A 178 5.82 27.73 4.29
C LEU A 178 5.55 26.27 3.90
N ALA A 179 4.47 26.02 3.16
CA ALA A 179 4.08 24.67 2.73
C ALA A 179 3.27 24.70 1.42
N GLY A 180 3.35 23.64 0.61
CA GLY A 180 2.40 23.44 -0.50
C GLY A 180 0.99 23.17 0.03
N ILE A 181 0.88 22.21 0.95
CA ILE A 181 -0.34 21.87 1.67
C ILE A 181 -0.09 22.01 3.17
N ALA A 182 -1.01 22.63 3.88
CA ALA A 182 -1.06 22.67 5.34
C ALA A 182 -2.38 22.07 5.84
N LEU A 183 -2.32 21.24 6.87
CA LEU A 183 -3.45 20.45 7.35
C LEU A 183 -3.60 20.57 8.86
N GLY A 184 -4.81 20.87 9.31
CA GLY A 184 -5.15 20.94 10.73
C GLY A 184 -4.56 22.14 11.47
N ALA A 185 -4.77 22.11 12.78
CA ALA A 185 -4.24 23.05 13.77
C ALA A 185 -4.33 22.44 15.19
N THR A 186 -3.94 23.19 16.21
CA THR A 186 -3.89 22.75 17.62
C THR A 186 -5.10 21.97 18.12
N ASN A 187 -6.32 22.46 17.82
CA ASN A 187 -7.58 21.88 18.30
C ASN A 187 -8.41 21.37 17.11
N SER A 188 -7.74 21.04 16.03
CA SER A 188 -8.33 20.80 14.73
C SER A 188 -7.56 19.70 14.04
N GLU A 189 -8.03 18.48 14.19
CA GLU A 189 -7.55 17.39 13.37
C GLU A 189 -8.06 17.58 11.94
N THR A 190 -7.23 17.21 10.97
CA THR A 190 -7.61 17.20 9.57
C THR A 190 -6.93 16.01 8.94
N ASP A 191 -7.75 15.03 8.60
CA ASP A 191 -7.30 13.87 7.87
C ASP A 191 -7.14 14.22 6.40
N ALA A 192 -6.18 13.59 5.73
CA ALA A 192 -5.93 13.86 4.33
C ALA A 192 -5.37 12.66 3.56
N ASP A 193 -5.84 12.51 2.32
CA ASP A 193 -5.30 11.58 1.34
C ASP A 193 -4.61 12.36 0.22
N VAL A 194 -3.30 12.14 0.06
CA VAL A 194 -2.46 12.81 -0.93
C VAL A 194 -1.85 11.76 -1.85
N ILE A 195 -2.45 11.61 -3.03
CA ILE A 195 -2.21 10.46 -3.90
C ILE A 195 -1.64 10.96 -5.23
N ARG A 196 -0.54 10.35 -5.71
CA ARG A 196 0.07 10.68 -7.01
C ARG A 196 0.43 12.16 -7.18
N CYS A 197 0.72 12.85 -6.08
CA CYS A 197 1.06 14.26 -6.10
C CYS A 197 2.57 14.47 -6.24
N THR A 198 2.94 15.63 -6.76
CA THR A 198 4.34 16.04 -6.86
C THR A 198 4.59 17.30 -6.03
N PHE A 199 5.55 17.23 -5.10
CA PHE A 199 5.97 18.34 -4.26
C PHE A 199 7.42 18.67 -4.54
N HIS A 200 7.67 19.89 -5.02
CA HIS A 200 9.05 20.26 -5.29
C HIS A 200 9.40 21.73 -5.13
N SER A 201 10.70 22.01 -5.05
CA SER A 201 11.26 23.37 -5.03
C SER A 201 10.70 24.27 -3.92
N ASN A 202 10.28 23.71 -2.78
CA ASN A 202 9.85 24.44 -1.59
C ASN A 202 11.08 24.67 -0.67
N LEU A 203 11.94 25.62 -1.04
CA LEU A 203 13.34 25.69 -0.56
C LEU A 203 13.63 26.85 0.40
N MET A 204 12.73 27.15 1.35
CA MET A 204 13.00 28.18 2.36
C MET A 204 13.79 27.60 3.55
N ALA A 205 14.80 28.33 4.03
CA ALA A 205 15.45 28.01 5.30
C ALA A 205 14.44 28.13 6.46
N GLY A 206 14.44 27.19 7.39
CA GLY A 206 13.54 27.19 8.55
C GLY A 206 12.12 26.66 8.27
N TYR A 207 11.59 26.86 7.07
CA TYR A 207 10.30 26.33 6.59
C TYR A 207 10.47 25.56 5.26
N GLY A 208 9.61 25.72 4.24
CA GLY A 208 9.80 25.07 2.95
C GLY A 208 9.38 23.59 2.94
N TYR A 209 8.13 23.36 3.31
CA TYR A 209 7.53 22.04 3.38
C TYR A 209 6.80 21.71 2.07
N GLY A 210 6.80 20.45 1.65
CA GLY A 210 5.80 19.98 0.68
C GLY A 210 4.43 19.97 1.35
N ILE A 211 4.33 19.23 2.45
CA ILE A 211 3.17 19.11 3.31
C ILE A 211 3.58 19.39 4.76
N GLU A 212 2.82 20.23 5.44
CA GLU A 212 2.89 20.44 6.90
C GLU A 212 1.60 19.89 7.53
N GLN A 213 1.73 18.79 8.25
CA GLN A 213 0.67 18.24 9.08
C GLN A 213 0.76 18.91 10.45
N TYR A 214 -0.26 19.69 10.83
CA TYR A 214 -0.34 20.25 12.17
C TYR A 214 -1.03 19.31 13.13
N ASN A 215 -2.11 18.63 12.72
CA ASN A 215 -2.82 17.64 13.56
C ASN A 215 -3.81 16.81 12.71
N GLY A 216 -4.08 15.57 13.09
CA GLY A 216 -4.85 14.57 12.33
C GLY A 216 -3.97 13.60 11.54
N HIS A 217 -4.58 12.79 10.67
CA HIS A 217 -3.90 11.69 9.99
C HIS A 217 -3.69 11.95 8.49
N LEU A 218 -2.43 11.92 8.06
CA LEU A 218 -2.07 12.08 6.65
C LEU A 218 -1.72 10.73 6.02
N TRP A 219 -2.36 10.35 4.92
CA TRP A 219 -1.90 9.27 4.06
C TRP A 219 -1.38 9.82 2.73
N CYS A 220 -0.10 9.61 2.47
CA CYS A 220 0.56 9.91 1.20
C CYS A 220 0.85 8.62 0.46
N ASP A 221 0.41 8.52 -0.79
CA ASP A 221 0.63 7.35 -1.62
C ASP A 221 1.14 7.72 -3.02
N ARG A 222 2.08 6.92 -3.53
CA ARG A 222 2.62 7.02 -4.90
C ARG A 222 2.96 8.45 -5.31
N SER A 223 3.56 9.22 -4.41
CA SER A 223 3.86 10.64 -4.61
C SER A 223 5.36 10.88 -4.79
N PHE A 224 5.71 12.01 -5.41
CA PHE A 224 7.10 12.39 -5.67
C PHE A 224 7.49 13.65 -4.92
N TYR A 225 8.61 13.58 -4.20
CA TYR A 225 9.14 14.69 -3.40
C TYR A 225 10.57 14.98 -3.83
N ASN A 226 10.85 16.21 -4.25
CA ASN A 226 12.21 16.59 -4.60
C ASN A 226 12.47 18.07 -4.31
N ARG A 227 13.67 18.44 -3.85
CA ARG A 227 14.02 19.84 -3.61
C ARG A 227 13.02 20.55 -2.68
N ASN A 228 12.58 19.90 -1.61
CA ASN A 228 11.94 20.60 -0.50
C ASN A 228 12.98 20.75 0.62
N ARG A 229 12.71 21.58 1.65
CA ARG A 229 13.48 21.46 2.89
C ARG A 229 13.05 20.20 3.63
N HIS A 230 11.74 20.03 3.86
CA HIS A 230 11.09 18.77 4.25
C HIS A 230 9.97 18.44 3.25
N GLY A 231 9.80 17.18 2.88
CA GLY A 231 8.73 16.72 2.00
C GLY A 231 7.42 16.69 2.78
N ILE A 232 7.45 15.96 3.89
CA ILE A 232 6.42 15.93 4.93
C ILE A 232 7.08 16.40 6.22
N SER A 233 6.37 17.27 6.95
CA SER A 233 6.74 17.74 8.27
C SER A 233 5.54 17.60 9.19
N GLY A 234 5.75 16.92 10.31
CA GLY A 234 4.78 16.81 11.38
C GLY A 234 5.09 17.71 12.58
N PHE A 235 4.07 18.14 13.30
CA PHE A 235 4.14 19.10 14.40
C PHE A 235 4.43 18.44 15.76
N GLY A 236 4.06 17.17 15.93
CA GLY A 236 4.31 16.33 17.10
C GLY A 236 3.13 16.15 18.06
N TYR A 237 1.89 16.46 17.67
CA TYR A 237 0.73 16.23 18.54
C TYR A 237 0.43 14.73 18.73
N PRO A 238 -0.13 14.28 19.87
CA PRO A 238 -0.33 12.86 20.13
C PRO A 238 -1.37 12.19 19.23
N SER A 239 -2.25 12.96 18.57
CA SER A 239 -3.22 12.48 17.58
C SER A 239 -2.80 12.76 16.13
N GLU A 240 -1.53 13.12 15.93
CA GLU A 240 -0.99 13.43 14.62
C GLU A 240 -0.18 12.26 14.09
N SER A 241 -0.48 11.81 12.88
CA SER A 241 0.31 10.78 12.22
C SER A 241 0.48 11.07 10.75
N TRP A 242 1.47 10.40 10.15
CA TRP A 242 1.54 10.31 8.70
C TRP A 242 2.02 8.95 8.22
N VAL A 243 1.45 8.53 7.10
CA VAL A 243 1.76 7.30 6.37
C VAL A 243 2.29 7.68 4.99
N LEU A 244 3.36 7.05 4.55
CA LEU A 244 3.96 7.26 3.23
C LEU A 244 4.18 5.92 2.55
N THR A 245 3.49 5.67 1.43
CA THR A 245 3.55 4.41 0.69
C THR A 245 3.98 4.62 -0.76
N GLU A 246 4.77 3.68 -1.29
CA GLU A 246 5.12 3.57 -2.72
C GLU A 246 5.64 4.87 -3.36
N SER A 247 6.28 5.73 -2.55
CA SER A 247 6.64 7.09 -2.93
C SER A 247 8.13 7.24 -3.18
N VAL A 248 8.50 8.29 -3.91
CA VAL A 248 9.89 8.53 -4.34
C VAL A 248 10.38 9.87 -3.79
N ILE A 249 11.53 9.82 -3.11
CA ILE A 249 12.13 10.96 -2.41
C ILE A 249 13.52 11.26 -3.00
N GLY A 250 13.72 12.50 -3.45
CA GLY A 250 14.99 13.01 -3.97
C GLY A 250 15.13 12.93 -5.50
N PRO A 251 16.36 12.98 -6.04
CA PRO A 251 17.64 12.90 -5.34
C PRO A 251 18.12 14.21 -4.71
N ASP A 252 17.56 15.34 -5.12
CA ASP A 252 18.08 16.67 -4.77
C ASP A 252 17.42 17.18 -3.50
N TRP A 253 18.22 17.48 -2.47
CA TRP A 253 17.66 17.82 -1.17
C TRP A 253 18.51 18.79 -0.37
N ILE A 254 17.94 19.50 0.63
CA ILE A 254 18.67 20.47 1.45
C ILE A 254 18.89 20.04 2.90
N SER A 255 17.89 19.42 3.53
CA SER A 255 17.92 18.99 4.93
C SER A 255 17.58 17.49 5.04
N HIS A 256 17.12 16.95 6.17
CA HIS A 256 16.44 15.66 6.16
C HIS A 256 15.11 15.74 5.38
N ALA A 257 14.67 14.63 4.78
CA ALA A 257 13.55 14.65 3.86
C ALA A 257 12.17 14.59 4.51
N MET A 258 11.85 13.53 5.24
CA MET A 258 10.60 13.41 5.99
C MET A 258 10.88 13.65 7.47
N ASP A 259 10.07 14.48 8.12
CA ASP A 259 10.32 14.93 9.49
C ASP A 259 9.07 14.80 10.35
N MET A 260 9.26 14.40 11.59
CA MET A 260 8.27 14.51 12.66
C MET A 260 8.92 15.23 13.84
N HIS A 261 8.41 16.43 14.16
CA HIS A 261 8.94 17.23 15.25
C HIS A 261 8.57 16.66 16.62
N ARG A 262 9.31 17.10 17.65
CA ARG A 262 8.85 17.01 19.04
C ARG A 262 7.87 18.12 19.33
N LEU A 263 6.81 17.85 20.08
CA LEU A 263 5.84 18.86 20.48
C LEU A 263 6.48 20.05 21.20
N ILE A 264 7.48 19.82 22.07
CA ILE A 264 8.23 20.86 22.78
C ILE A 264 9.04 21.80 21.86
N GLN A 265 9.32 21.39 20.62
CA GLN A 265 9.96 22.29 19.63
C GLN A 265 8.97 23.35 19.11
N ASN A 266 7.67 23.06 19.19
CA ASN A 266 6.63 23.86 18.61
C ASN A 266 5.69 24.52 19.64
N ARG A 267 5.68 24.04 20.89
CA ARG A 267 4.89 24.55 22.01
C ARG A 267 5.72 24.75 23.27
N SER A 268 5.28 25.68 24.14
CA SER A 268 5.92 25.88 25.43
C SER A 268 5.59 24.73 26.39
N ALA A 269 6.51 24.41 27.30
CA ALA A 269 6.31 23.39 28.33
C ALA A 269 5.03 23.64 29.15
N GLU A 270 4.77 24.89 29.55
CA GLU A 270 3.57 25.27 30.31
C GLU A 270 2.28 24.96 29.54
N TRP A 271 2.27 25.21 28.23
CA TRP A 271 1.10 24.93 27.41
C TRP A 271 0.85 23.42 27.28
N ILE A 272 1.92 22.65 27.05
CA ILE A 272 1.89 21.19 26.93
C ILE A 272 1.37 20.54 28.21
N ASP A 273 1.94 20.92 29.36
CA ASP A 273 1.53 20.41 30.67
C ASP A 273 0.04 20.70 30.94
N LYS A 274 -0.46 21.87 30.50
CA LYS A 274 -1.87 22.25 30.66
C LYS A 274 -2.82 21.40 29.81
N GLN A 275 -2.37 20.90 28.65
CA GLN A 275 -3.16 19.96 27.85
C GLN A 275 -3.06 18.52 28.38
N GLY A 276 -2.11 18.22 29.27
CA GLY A 276 -1.84 16.86 29.73
C GLY A 276 -1.11 16.01 28.70
N TYR A 277 -0.38 16.64 27.76
CA TYR A 277 0.42 15.93 26.76
C TYR A 277 1.85 15.70 27.24
N GLU A 278 2.52 14.73 26.62
CA GLU A 278 3.94 14.49 26.82
C GLU A 278 4.79 15.50 26.05
N ARG A 279 5.83 16.05 26.68
CA ARG A 279 6.66 17.11 26.08
C ARG A 279 7.48 16.63 24.89
N ASP A 280 8.00 15.40 25.00
CA ASP A 280 8.79 14.77 23.94
C ASP A 280 7.92 13.99 22.94
N CYS A 281 6.59 14.15 22.98
CA CYS A 281 5.67 13.55 22.01
C CYS A 281 6.11 13.89 20.58
N GLY A 282 6.16 12.87 19.71
CA GLY A 282 6.56 12.96 18.31
C GLY A 282 5.50 12.38 17.39
N GLY A 283 4.24 12.74 17.59
CA GLY A 283 3.14 12.14 16.85
C GLY A 283 2.59 10.87 17.51
N GLU A 284 1.50 10.38 16.95
CA GLU A 284 0.96 9.05 17.23
C GLU A 284 1.89 7.97 16.64
N TYR A 285 2.19 8.07 15.35
CA TYR A 285 3.08 7.19 14.58
C TYR A 285 3.56 7.83 13.26
N ILE A 286 4.69 7.36 12.75
CA ILE A 286 5.08 7.48 11.35
C ILE A 286 5.18 6.08 10.73
N HIS A 287 4.54 5.88 9.57
CA HIS A 287 4.65 4.61 8.83
C HIS A 287 5.15 4.86 7.41
N VAL A 288 6.25 4.22 7.03
CA VAL A 288 6.83 4.36 5.69
C VAL A 288 6.99 2.99 5.05
N ARG A 289 6.34 2.79 3.90
CA ARG A 289 6.34 1.50 3.19
C ARG A 289 6.71 1.59 1.73
N ASP A 290 7.56 0.69 1.28
CA ASP A 290 7.86 0.46 -0.13
C ASP A 290 8.30 1.74 -0.88
N CYS A 291 8.98 2.64 -0.16
CA CYS A 291 9.42 3.94 -0.68
C CYS A 291 10.88 3.90 -1.14
N THR A 292 11.23 4.73 -2.12
CA THR A 292 12.63 4.91 -2.55
C THR A 292 13.19 6.24 -2.05
N PHE A 293 14.26 6.20 -1.27
CA PHE A 293 14.98 7.37 -0.75
C PHE A 293 16.32 7.55 -1.44
N MET A 294 16.41 8.55 -2.31
CA MET A 294 17.62 8.88 -3.08
C MET A 294 18.38 10.07 -2.50
N ASN A 295 17.80 10.76 -1.51
CA ASN A 295 18.36 11.94 -0.87
C ASN A 295 19.51 11.54 0.08
N THR A 296 20.69 11.25 -0.47
CA THR A 296 21.85 10.86 0.34
C THR A 296 22.74 12.04 0.74
N ARG A 297 22.65 13.15 0.00
CA ARG A 297 23.45 14.35 0.24
C ARG A 297 22.65 15.63 0.08
N SER A 298 22.95 16.59 0.94
CA SER A 298 22.44 17.95 0.78
C SER A 298 23.08 18.64 -0.43
N MET A 299 22.29 19.43 -1.15
CA MET A 299 22.74 20.41 -2.15
C MET A 299 23.65 21.48 -1.52
N LEU A 300 23.60 21.67 -0.19
CA LEU A 300 24.50 22.54 0.55
C LEU A 300 25.76 21.82 1.08
N GLY A 301 25.86 20.51 0.86
CA GLY A 301 26.92 19.64 1.39
C GLY A 301 26.55 18.98 2.72
N GLY A 302 27.12 17.80 2.97
CA GLY A 302 26.78 16.94 4.12
C GLY A 302 25.84 15.80 3.73
N GLY A 303 25.76 14.77 4.60
CA GLY A 303 24.74 13.74 4.48
C GLY A 303 23.38 14.30 4.87
N VAL A 304 22.33 13.63 4.43
CA VAL A 304 20.96 13.95 4.83
C VAL A 304 20.17 12.67 5.03
N GLU A 305 19.36 12.64 6.07
CA GLU A 305 18.53 11.48 6.38
C GLU A 305 17.26 11.47 5.53
N GLY A 306 16.82 10.27 5.14
CA GLY A 306 15.53 10.05 4.48
C GLY A 306 14.37 10.38 5.41
N ILE A 307 14.42 9.88 6.64
CA ILE A 307 13.36 9.99 7.63
C ILE A 307 13.95 10.46 8.95
N VAL A 308 13.28 11.36 9.64
CA VAL A 308 13.64 11.81 10.98
C VAL A 308 12.42 11.75 11.89
N GLN A 309 12.50 10.88 12.90
CA GLN A 309 11.60 10.89 14.04
C GLN A 309 12.31 11.59 15.20
N ARG A 310 11.85 12.79 15.56
CA ARG A 310 12.52 13.55 16.63
C ARG A 310 12.00 13.12 17.99
N GLY A 311 10.69 12.98 18.15
CA GLY A 311 10.04 12.69 19.44
C GLY A 311 9.81 11.21 19.70
N ILE A 312 8.99 10.93 20.70
CA ILE A 312 8.52 9.59 21.07
C ILE A 312 7.10 9.45 20.52
N SER A 313 6.93 8.49 19.62
CA SER A 313 5.62 8.09 19.12
C SER A 313 4.76 7.48 20.23
N VAL A 314 3.45 7.74 20.15
CA VAL A 314 2.48 7.16 21.09
C VAL A 314 2.39 5.66 20.86
N GLU A 315 2.08 5.24 19.63
CA GLU A 315 1.81 3.85 19.26
C GLU A 315 3.06 3.13 18.72
N GLY A 316 4.01 3.87 18.15
CA GLY A 316 5.25 3.33 17.57
C GLY A 316 5.38 3.68 16.09
N ASP A 317 6.59 3.56 15.57
CA ASP A 317 6.92 3.94 14.21
C ASP A 317 7.36 2.72 13.39
N GLU A 318 7.09 2.71 12.09
CA GLU A 318 7.41 1.61 11.19
C GLU A 318 8.08 2.13 9.91
N VAL A 319 9.22 1.55 9.55
CA VAL A 319 9.87 1.75 8.25
C VAL A 319 10.17 0.40 7.63
N TRP A 320 9.43 0.07 6.58
CA TRP A 320 9.44 -1.25 5.99
C TRP A 320 9.54 -1.14 4.46
N GLY A 321 10.41 -1.93 3.84
CA GLY A 321 10.43 -2.11 2.39
C GLY A 321 10.99 -0.98 1.60
N CYS A 322 11.66 -0.09 2.29
CA CYS A 322 12.22 1.07 1.66
C CYS A 322 13.59 0.75 1.05
N ASP A 323 13.81 1.30 -0.13
CA ASP A 323 15.10 1.34 -0.81
C ASP A 323 15.81 2.64 -0.43
N PHE A 324 16.78 2.57 0.49
CA PHE A 324 17.63 3.69 0.83
C PHE A 324 18.91 3.64 0.00
N TRP A 325 19.19 4.71 -0.75
CA TRP A 325 20.49 4.87 -1.41
C TRP A 325 21.60 5.25 -0.42
N HIS A 326 21.24 5.48 0.84
CA HIS A 326 22.16 5.72 1.94
C HIS A 326 23.08 4.52 2.14
N PRO A 327 24.36 4.76 2.51
CA PRO A 327 25.34 3.69 2.65
C PRO A 327 25.03 2.73 3.80
N SER A 328 24.28 3.17 4.79
CA SER A 328 24.01 2.43 6.02
C SER A 328 22.67 2.81 6.65
N ARG A 329 22.19 1.87 7.47
CA ARG A 329 21.14 2.09 8.48
C ARG A 329 21.76 2.64 9.77
N PRO A 330 21.00 3.39 10.60
CA PRO A 330 21.47 3.75 11.94
C PRO A 330 21.67 2.51 12.81
N VAL A 331 22.60 2.58 13.75
CA VAL A 331 22.88 1.51 14.73
C VAL A 331 22.61 1.95 16.17
N ALA A 332 22.38 3.24 16.39
CA ALA A 332 22.02 3.83 17.66
C ALA A 332 21.10 5.05 17.47
N PRO A 333 20.33 5.44 18.51
CA PRO A 333 19.56 6.67 18.47
C PRO A 333 20.46 7.90 18.27
N GLY A 334 19.98 8.83 17.46
CA GLY A 334 20.64 10.10 17.17
C GLY A 334 21.78 10.03 16.15
N ASP A 335 22.08 8.85 15.59
CA ASP A 335 23.01 8.71 14.47
C ASP A 335 22.60 9.63 13.31
N ARG A 336 23.60 10.26 12.69
CA ARG A 336 23.41 11.24 11.61
C ARG A 336 24.00 10.73 10.32
N ASP A 337 23.52 11.27 9.21
CA ASP A 337 23.95 10.92 7.85
C ASP A 337 23.59 9.49 7.41
N ASP A 338 22.82 8.75 8.21
CA ASP A 338 22.24 7.44 7.88
C ASP A 338 20.88 7.56 7.18
N ALA A 339 20.34 6.42 6.73
CA ALA A 339 19.04 6.32 6.06
C ALA A 339 17.89 7.01 6.82
N TYR A 340 17.85 6.85 8.14
CA TYR A 340 16.87 7.46 9.01
C TYR A 340 17.52 7.80 10.36
N ARG A 341 16.95 8.79 11.06
CA ARG A 341 17.40 9.22 12.40
C ARG A 341 16.24 9.23 13.37
N VAL A 342 16.41 8.49 14.45
CA VAL A 342 15.49 8.50 15.60
C VAL A 342 16.21 9.18 16.75
N GLU A 343 15.82 10.40 17.09
CA GLU A 343 16.60 11.22 18.02
C GLU A 343 16.35 10.90 19.49
N ALA A 344 15.14 10.48 19.86
CA ALA A 344 14.81 10.14 21.24
C ALA A 344 15.16 8.68 21.53
N ARG A 345 15.86 8.41 22.63
CA ARG A 345 16.24 7.04 23.00
C ARG A 345 15.03 6.13 23.19
N ASP A 346 13.98 6.62 23.83
CA ASP A 346 12.77 5.82 24.08
C ASP A 346 11.92 5.64 22.80
N SER A 347 12.09 6.53 21.81
CA SER A 347 11.51 6.32 20.47
C SER A 347 12.21 5.20 19.72
N TRP A 348 13.52 5.02 19.90
CA TRP A 348 14.26 3.92 19.29
C TRP A 348 13.71 2.55 19.71
N GLU A 349 13.22 2.41 20.94
CA GLU A 349 12.61 1.17 21.43
C GLU A 349 11.23 0.91 20.82
N LYS A 350 10.60 1.92 20.22
CA LYS A 350 9.31 1.86 19.53
C LYS A 350 9.41 2.01 18.02
N PHE A 351 10.63 2.00 17.47
CA PHE A 351 10.87 2.19 16.05
C PHE A 351 11.20 0.85 15.42
N ASP A 352 10.25 0.28 14.69
CA ASP A 352 10.45 -0.96 13.96
C ASP A 352 10.92 -0.67 12.53
N ALA A 353 12.05 -1.26 12.16
CA ALA A 353 12.62 -1.09 10.84
C ALA A 353 13.24 -2.40 10.35
N HIS A 354 12.56 -3.03 9.41
CA HIS A 354 12.93 -4.33 8.89
C HIS A 354 12.86 -4.38 7.37
N ASP A 355 13.60 -5.34 6.81
CA ASP A 355 13.55 -5.68 5.40
C ASP A 355 13.80 -4.48 4.43
N ASN A 356 14.52 -3.45 4.89
CA ASN A 356 14.93 -2.28 4.10
C ASN A 356 16.26 -2.56 3.37
N ALA A 357 16.43 -1.99 2.19
CA ALA A 357 17.68 -2.08 1.43
C ALA A 357 18.52 -0.80 1.58
N PHE A 358 19.86 -0.96 1.56
CA PHE A 358 20.82 0.14 1.70
C PHE A 358 21.93 0.03 0.64
N GLY A 359 22.59 1.14 0.31
CA GLY A 359 23.88 1.19 -0.40
C GLY A 359 23.83 1.66 -1.85
N GLY A 360 22.65 1.70 -2.48
CA GLY A 360 22.44 2.18 -3.86
C GLY A 360 23.27 1.48 -4.96
N PRO A 361 22.92 1.69 -6.23
CA PRO A 361 21.70 1.10 -6.76
C PRO A 361 21.78 -0.44 -6.73
N ASN A 362 20.98 -1.05 -5.84
CA ASN A 362 20.37 -2.34 -6.17
C ASN A 362 19.53 -2.11 -7.43
N THR A 363 19.49 -3.07 -8.35
CA THR A 363 19.05 -2.85 -9.73
C THR A 363 17.60 -2.35 -9.84
N GLY A 364 17.41 -1.05 -10.12
CA GLY A 364 16.15 -0.45 -10.61
C GLY A 364 15.45 0.51 -9.63
N PHE A 365 14.84 1.57 -10.17
CA PHE A 365 13.97 2.48 -9.42
C PHE A 365 12.67 1.75 -9.03
N GLY A 366 12.26 1.81 -7.75
CA GLY A 366 11.03 1.17 -7.27
C GLY A 366 10.98 -0.34 -7.52
N ALA A 367 12.12 -1.02 -7.40
CA ALA A 367 12.19 -2.46 -7.59
C ALA A 367 11.40 -3.11 -6.45
N PRO A 368 10.30 -3.85 -6.72
CA PRO A 368 9.59 -4.55 -5.66
C PRO A 368 10.54 -5.57 -5.05
N ARG A 369 10.42 -5.78 -3.75
CA ARG A 369 11.28 -6.67 -2.98
C ARG A 369 11.46 -8.03 -3.65
N ALA A 370 12.71 -8.46 -3.72
CA ALA A 370 13.15 -9.73 -4.27
C ALA A 370 12.52 -10.98 -3.60
N THR A 371 11.94 -10.84 -2.41
CA THR A 371 11.41 -11.96 -1.62
C THR A 371 10.08 -11.60 -0.98
N VAL A 372 9.07 -12.46 -1.12
CA VAL A 372 7.77 -12.34 -0.42
C VAL A 372 7.97 -12.78 1.04
N PRO A 373 7.73 -11.91 2.04
CA PRO A 373 7.88 -12.27 3.45
C PRO A 373 6.91 -13.38 3.85
N GLY A 374 7.40 -14.34 4.62
CA GLY A 374 6.63 -15.51 5.00
C GLY A 374 7.48 -16.65 5.51
N GLU A 375 6.80 -17.73 5.88
CA GLU A 375 7.40 -18.98 6.32
C GLU A 375 6.63 -20.17 5.75
N THR A 376 7.30 -21.32 5.73
CA THR A 376 6.73 -22.55 5.20
C THR A 376 7.03 -23.70 6.15
N GLY A 377 6.20 -24.74 6.11
CA GLY A 377 6.45 -25.93 6.91
C GLY A 377 5.60 -27.11 6.50
N THR A 378 5.76 -28.21 7.23
CA THR A 378 4.95 -29.43 7.10
C THR A 378 4.58 -29.92 8.47
N VAL A 379 3.32 -30.33 8.63
CA VAL A 379 2.82 -30.80 9.93
C VAL A 379 1.96 -32.05 9.77
N GLU A 380 1.90 -32.82 10.85
CA GLU A 380 0.94 -33.91 11.02
C GLU A 380 -0.30 -33.37 11.74
N LEU A 381 -1.49 -33.66 11.20
CA LEU A 381 -2.77 -33.23 11.74
C LEU A 381 -3.72 -34.41 11.93
N ASP A 382 -4.57 -34.33 12.95
CA ASP A 382 -5.78 -35.13 13.12
C ASP A 382 -7.00 -34.20 13.23
N HIS A 383 -8.13 -34.72 13.69
CA HIS A 383 -9.39 -33.98 13.85
C HIS A 383 -9.39 -32.94 14.98
N ARG A 384 -8.31 -32.84 15.77
CA ARG A 384 -8.24 -31.90 16.90
C ARG A 384 -7.63 -30.59 16.47
N TRP A 385 -8.21 -29.49 16.95
CA TRP A 385 -7.62 -28.17 16.83
C TRP A 385 -6.23 -28.13 17.47
N ARG A 386 -5.26 -27.64 16.68
CA ARG A 386 -3.87 -27.45 17.07
C ARG A 386 -3.44 -26.04 16.68
N THR A 387 -2.76 -25.36 17.60
CA THR A 387 -2.07 -24.11 17.29
C THR A 387 -0.71 -24.40 16.68
N ILE A 388 -0.43 -23.76 15.54
CA ILE A 388 0.90 -23.64 14.95
C ILE A 388 1.45 -22.28 15.35
N THR A 389 2.62 -22.28 16.00
CA THR A 389 3.38 -21.06 16.30
C THR A 389 4.35 -20.82 15.16
N LEU A 390 4.40 -19.59 14.70
CA LEU A 390 5.26 -19.12 13.63
C LEU A 390 6.66 -18.79 14.18
N ASP A 391 7.68 -18.92 13.34
CA ASP A 391 9.06 -18.59 13.72
C ASP A 391 9.28 -17.06 13.74
N ASP A 392 8.52 -16.34 12.90
CA ASP A 392 8.51 -14.89 12.80
C ASP A 392 7.12 -14.29 13.12
N THR A 393 7.06 -12.97 13.22
CA THR A 393 5.79 -12.22 13.39
C THR A 393 5.42 -11.49 12.11
N TYR A 394 4.16 -11.58 11.73
CA TYR A 394 3.55 -11.03 10.52
C TYR A 394 2.46 -10.02 10.90
N ARG A 395 2.25 -9.01 10.07
CA ARG A 395 1.28 -7.94 10.37
C ARG A 395 -0.12 -8.30 9.88
N ASP A 396 -0.22 -8.81 8.66
CA ASP A 396 -1.45 -9.26 8.03
C ASP A 396 -1.22 -10.60 7.31
N PRO A 397 -0.92 -11.67 8.08
CA PRO A 397 -0.61 -12.97 7.50
C PRO A 397 -1.83 -13.58 6.80
N VAL A 398 -1.54 -14.25 5.69
CA VAL A 398 -2.49 -15.11 4.97
C VAL A 398 -1.90 -16.51 4.91
N VAL A 399 -2.67 -17.50 5.37
CA VAL A 399 -2.23 -18.88 5.55
C VAL A 399 -2.88 -19.79 4.51
N PHE A 400 -2.06 -20.63 3.88
CA PHE A 400 -2.51 -21.68 2.97
C PHE A 400 -1.94 -23.02 3.40
N MET A 401 -2.78 -24.05 3.46
CA MET A 401 -2.44 -25.35 4.00
C MET A 401 -3.22 -26.48 3.35
N LYS A 402 -3.16 -26.58 2.02
CA LYS A 402 -3.84 -27.61 1.24
C LYS A 402 -3.01 -28.03 0.03
N PRO A 403 -3.07 -29.30 -0.43
CA PRO A 403 -3.92 -30.41 0.04
C PRO A 403 -3.35 -31.21 1.23
N VAL A 404 -4.10 -32.21 1.70
CA VAL A 404 -3.69 -33.21 2.72
C VAL A 404 -3.41 -34.57 2.06
N THR A 405 -2.60 -35.41 2.71
CA THR A 405 -2.39 -36.80 2.25
C THR A 405 -3.68 -37.62 2.27
N GLU A 406 -3.67 -38.77 1.61
CA GLU A 406 -4.70 -39.81 1.77
C GLU A 406 -4.14 -41.05 2.47
N ARG A 407 -4.16 -41.03 3.79
CA ARG A 407 -3.93 -42.18 4.67
C ARG A 407 -5.24 -42.75 5.20
N GLY A 408 -6.22 -41.88 5.42
CA GLY A 408 -7.62 -42.22 5.69
C GLY A 408 -8.44 -42.13 4.40
N THR A 409 -9.44 -42.99 4.27
CA THR A 409 -10.30 -43.02 3.07
C THR A 409 -11.40 -41.97 3.11
N GLN A 410 -11.72 -41.45 4.29
CA GLN A 410 -12.76 -40.44 4.48
C GLN A 410 -12.34 -39.11 3.83
N PRO A 411 -13.26 -38.43 3.12
CA PRO A 411 -13.00 -37.10 2.60
C PRO A 411 -12.85 -36.10 3.75
N CYS A 412 -11.77 -35.32 3.69
CA CYS A 412 -11.46 -34.29 4.67
C CYS A 412 -10.66 -33.15 4.03
N HIS A 413 -10.52 -32.05 4.77
CA HIS A 413 -9.73 -30.89 4.38
C HIS A 413 -9.15 -30.20 5.63
N THR A 414 -8.28 -29.20 5.44
CA THR A 414 -7.78 -28.37 6.54
C THR A 414 -8.69 -27.18 6.79
N ARG A 415 -9.05 -26.98 8.07
CA ARG A 415 -9.84 -25.84 8.51
C ARG A 415 -8.99 -24.94 9.40
N LEU A 416 -8.97 -23.64 9.09
CA LEU A 416 -8.19 -22.63 9.82
C LEU A 416 -9.10 -21.77 10.69
N ARG A 417 -8.55 -21.28 11.80
CA ARG A 417 -9.12 -20.17 12.57
C ARG A 417 -8.02 -19.44 13.32
N ASN A 418 -8.38 -18.31 13.95
CA ASN A 418 -7.48 -17.55 14.82
C ASN A 418 -6.13 -17.23 14.12
N VAL A 419 -6.16 -16.91 12.83
CA VAL A 419 -4.96 -16.46 12.10
C VAL A 419 -4.54 -15.11 12.68
N GLY A 420 -3.47 -15.14 13.49
CA GLY A 420 -2.88 -13.99 14.15
C GLY A 420 -1.46 -13.72 13.66
N SER A 421 -0.81 -12.72 14.24
CA SER A 421 0.51 -12.26 13.80
C SER A 421 1.62 -13.30 13.94
N ASP A 422 1.52 -14.21 14.89
CA ASP A 422 2.59 -15.15 15.27
C ASP A 422 2.11 -16.61 15.37
N SER A 423 0.84 -16.86 15.02
CA SER A 423 0.22 -18.17 15.18
C SER A 423 -1.10 -18.30 14.44
N PHE A 424 -1.51 -19.54 14.18
CA PHE A 424 -2.84 -19.87 13.70
C PHE A 424 -3.30 -21.23 14.24
N ASP A 425 -4.60 -21.44 14.34
CA ASP A 425 -5.18 -22.74 14.69
C ASP A 425 -5.60 -23.50 13.44
N VAL A 426 -5.35 -24.81 13.43
CA VAL A 426 -5.73 -25.71 12.33
C VAL A 426 -6.24 -27.06 12.85
N ARG A 427 -7.13 -27.70 12.09
CA ARG A 427 -7.50 -29.11 12.23
C ARG A 427 -7.71 -29.78 10.87
N LEU A 428 -7.75 -31.11 10.83
CA LEU A 428 -8.49 -31.83 9.79
C LEU A 428 -9.97 -31.79 10.11
N GLU A 429 -10.79 -31.51 9.12
CA GLU A 429 -12.24 -31.46 9.21
C GLU A 429 -12.82 -32.46 8.21
N GLU A 430 -13.63 -33.38 8.71
CA GLU A 430 -14.51 -34.23 7.89
C GLU A 430 -15.84 -33.49 7.63
N TRP A 431 -16.55 -33.88 6.58
CA TRP A 431 -17.90 -33.40 6.28
C TRP A 431 -18.93 -33.88 7.32
N GLU A 432 -20.05 -33.17 7.48
CA GLU A 432 -21.03 -33.36 8.56
C GLU A 432 -21.66 -34.76 8.57
N TYR A 433 -21.82 -35.39 7.40
CA TYR A 433 -22.35 -36.76 7.31
C TYR A 433 -21.42 -37.83 7.90
N LEU A 434 -20.16 -37.49 8.21
CA LEU A 434 -19.18 -38.36 8.83
C LEU A 434 -19.18 -38.20 10.37
N ASN A 435 -18.14 -38.67 11.05
CA ASN A 435 -18.09 -38.71 12.52
C ASN A 435 -16.99 -37.81 13.11
N ASP A 436 -16.36 -36.97 12.28
CA ASP A 436 -15.23 -36.08 12.56
C ASP A 436 -13.93 -36.84 12.92
N ALA A 437 -13.97 -38.15 13.18
CA ALA A 437 -12.83 -38.90 13.68
C ALA A 437 -11.92 -39.37 12.54
N HIS A 438 -10.95 -38.53 12.17
CA HIS A 438 -9.98 -38.84 11.12
C HIS A 438 -8.64 -39.38 11.63
N VAL A 439 -7.97 -40.22 10.83
CA VAL A 439 -6.57 -40.64 11.05
C VAL A 439 -5.60 -39.49 10.79
N VAL A 440 -4.36 -39.62 11.26
CA VAL A 440 -3.34 -38.57 11.05
C VAL A 440 -2.95 -38.45 9.57
N GLU A 441 -3.03 -37.25 9.02
CA GLU A 441 -2.57 -36.87 7.68
C GLU A 441 -1.42 -35.86 7.73
N HIS A 442 -0.71 -35.70 6.62
CA HIS A 442 0.33 -34.69 6.44
C HIS A 442 -0.18 -33.56 5.53
N ALA A 443 0.11 -32.33 5.91
CA ALA A 443 -0.09 -31.16 5.07
C ALA A 443 1.12 -30.21 5.17
N SER A 444 1.43 -29.60 4.04
CA SER A 444 2.36 -28.46 3.99
C SER A 444 1.58 -27.17 4.20
N PHE A 445 2.21 -26.17 4.82
CA PHE A 445 1.67 -24.83 4.92
C PHE A 445 2.64 -23.78 4.39
N ILE A 446 2.08 -22.66 3.97
CA ILE A 446 2.79 -21.40 3.76
C ILE A 446 2.00 -20.27 4.41
N VAL A 447 2.70 -19.40 5.13
CA VAL A 447 2.18 -18.14 5.65
C VAL A 447 2.90 -17.03 4.91
N LEU A 448 2.16 -16.10 4.33
CA LEU A 448 2.72 -14.93 3.64
C LEU A 448 2.08 -13.65 4.13
N GLU A 449 2.86 -12.58 4.15
CA GLU A 449 2.35 -11.24 4.42
C GLU A 449 1.49 -10.77 3.24
N ARG A 450 0.30 -10.22 3.52
CA ARG A 450 -0.60 -9.71 2.47
C ARG A 450 0.07 -8.56 1.69
N GLY A 451 -0.01 -8.58 0.36
CA GLY A 451 0.56 -7.54 -0.48
C GLY A 451 0.76 -7.98 -1.93
N THR A 452 1.17 -7.02 -2.77
CA THR A 452 1.58 -7.28 -4.15
C THR A 452 3.09 -7.17 -4.24
N TYR A 453 3.74 -8.22 -4.71
CA TYR A 453 5.19 -8.36 -4.75
C TYR A 453 5.67 -8.69 -6.15
N ARG A 454 6.97 -8.50 -6.36
CA ARG A 454 7.69 -8.99 -7.53
C ARG A 454 8.91 -9.77 -7.08
N ALA A 455 8.83 -11.07 -7.18
CA ALA A 455 9.92 -11.97 -6.81
C ALA A 455 11.21 -11.58 -7.55
N SER A 456 12.36 -11.99 -7.00
CA SER A 456 13.70 -11.77 -7.57
C SER A 456 13.84 -12.23 -9.03
N THR A 457 13.01 -13.19 -9.44
CA THR A 457 12.90 -13.70 -10.81
C THR A 457 12.15 -12.77 -11.76
N GLY A 458 11.67 -11.62 -11.27
CA GLY A 458 10.83 -10.67 -11.97
C GLY A 458 9.34 -11.05 -12.01
N LYS A 459 8.96 -12.13 -11.31
CA LYS A 459 7.60 -12.65 -11.34
C LYS A 459 6.67 -11.97 -10.36
N GLN A 460 5.45 -11.68 -10.78
CA GLN A 460 4.43 -11.08 -9.91
C GLN A 460 3.85 -12.11 -8.94
N VAL A 461 3.59 -11.67 -7.70
CA VAL A 461 2.91 -12.42 -6.65
C VAL A 461 1.89 -11.49 -6.00
N VAL A 462 0.63 -11.90 -5.92
CA VAL A 462 -0.41 -11.14 -5.22
C VAL A 462 -0.93 -12.00 -4.08
N VAL A 463 -0.73 -11.56 -2.85
CA VAL A 463 -1.29 -12.16 -1.63
C VAL A 463 -2.41 -11.23 -1.17
N GLY A 464 -3.63 -11.73 -1.08
CA GLY A 464 -4.80 -10.93 -0.78
C GLY A 464 -5.81 -11.64 0.10
N ARG A 465 -6.88 -10.92 0.41
CA ARG A 465 -8.01 -11.42 1.18
C ARG A 465 -9.28 -10.80 0.65
N THR A 466 -10.32 -11.62 0.51
CA THR A 466 -11.68 -11.19 0.23
C THR A 466 -12.62 -11.74 1.31
N ARG A 467 -13.91 -11.43 1.21
CA ARG A 467 -14.95 -11.94 2.08
C ARG A 467 -16.06 -12.50 1.23
N THR A 468 -16.40 -13.76 1.44
CA THR A 468 -17.48 -14.41 0.69
C THR A 468 -18.18 -15.49 1.52
N ASP A 469 -19.26 -16.02 0.99
CA ASP A 469 -20.06 -17.12 1.50
C ASP A 469 -20.24 -18.18 0.38
N THR A 470 -21.42 -18.82 0.27
CA THR A 470 -21.71 -19.77 -0.80
C THR A 470 -21.89 -19.11 -2.18
N THR A 471 -21.79 -17.79 -2.31
CA THR A 471 -21.83 -17.07 -3.59
C THR A 471 -20.43 -16.82 -4.18
N PHE A 472 -20.33 -16.76 -5.51
CA PHE A 472 -19.06 -16.40 -6.16
C PHE A 472 -18.79 -14.90 -6.02
N GLU A 473 -17.66 -14.59 -5.38
CA GLU A 473 -17.13 -13.23 -5.27
C GLU A 473 -16.01 -13.04 -6.30
N SER A 474 -16.09 -11.96 -7.07
CA SER A 474 -15.07 -11.62 -8.08
C SER A 474 -13.94 -10.81 -7.44
N VAL A 475 -12.71 -11.25 -7.65
CA VAL A 475 -11.50 -10.58 -7.17
C VAL A 475 -10.71 -10.07 -8.38
N SER A 476 -10.47 -8.76 -8.41
CA SER A 476 -9.63 -8.11 -9.42
C SER A 476 -8.22 -7.87 -8.90
N PHE A 477 -7.22 -8.00 -9.77
CA PHE A 477 -5.84 -7.65 -9.47
C PHE A 477 -5.57 -6.17 -9.84
N ASP A 478 -4.80 -5.46 -9.02
CA ASP A 478 -4.42 -4.06 -9.30
C ASP A 478 -3.53 -3.90 -10.55
N SER A 479 -2.86 -4.99 -10.94
CA SER A 479 -2.08 -5.08 -12.17
C SER A 479 -2.18 -6.47 -12.77
N ASP A 480 -2.36 -6.50 -14.09
CA ASP A 480 -2.53 -7.74 -14.85
C ASP A 480 -1.25 -8.59 -14.84
N PHE A 481 -1.43 -9.90 -14.66
CA PHE A 481 -0.41 -10.89 -14.91
C PHE A 481 -0.12 -11.05 -16.41
N SER A 482 1.07 -11.54 -16.75
CA SER A 482 1.44 -11.78 -18.15
C SER A 482 0.70 -12.95 -18.82
N ASP A 483 0.08 -13.83 -18.01
CA ASP A 483 -0.75 -14.98 -18.37
C ASP A 483 -1.63 -15.32 -17.15
N SER A 484 -2.63 -16.21 -17.28
CA SER A 484 -3.41 -16.67 -16.13
C SER A 484 -2.48 -17.23 -15.04
N PRO A 485 -2.54 -16.69 -13.80
CA PRO A 485 -1.73 -17.13 -12.69
C PRO A 485 -2.19 -18.50 -12.17
N VAL A 486 -1.44 -19.08 -11.25
CA VAL A 486 -1.93 -20.12 -10.34
C VAL A 486 -2.49 -19.43 -9.11
N VAL A 487 -3.75 -19.74 -8.78
CA VAL A 487 -4.43 -19.20 -7.59
C VAL A 487 -4.62 -20.30 -6.55
N LEU A 488 -4.23 -20.05 -5.31
CA LEU A 488 -4.64 -20.84 -4.16
C LEU A 488 -5.56 -19.98 -3.28
N SER A 489 -6.64 -20.55 -2.76
CA SER A 489 -7.56 -19.86 -1.85
C SER A 489 -7.81 -20.67 -0.57
N GLN A 490 -8.05 -20.04 0.57
CA GLN A 490 -8.47 -20.77 1.77
C GLN A 490 -9.22 -19.86 2.75
N SER A 491 -10.23 -20.39 3.44
CA SER A 491 -10.86 -19.68 4.55
C SER A 491 -9.83 -19.43 5.66
N GLN A 492 -9.75 -18.18 6.12
CA GLN A 492 -8.87 -17.73 7.21
C GLN A 492 -9.63 -17.67 8.55
N THR A 493 -10.97 -17.78 8.49
CA THR A 493 -11.86 -17.72 9.65
C THR A 493 -12.75 -18.95 9.72
N HIS A 494 -13.38 -19.12 10.89
CA HIS A 494 -14.35 -20.15 11.20
C HIS A 494 -15.57 -19.50 11.87
N ASN A 495 -16.28 -18.68 11.10
CA ASN A 495 -17.49 -17.98 11.51
C ASN A 495 -18.72 -18.90 11.42
N GLY A 496 -18.76 -19.78 10.41
CA GLY A 496 -19.75 -20.86 10.29
C GLY A 496 -19.22 -22.16 10.89
N SER A 497 -20.12 -22.97 11.45
CA SER A 497 -19.76 -24.26 12.05
C SER A 497 -19.57 -25.39 11.04
N ASP A 498 -20.17 -25.24 9.87
CA ASP A 498 -20.22 -26.29 8.86
C ASP A 498 -18.91 -26.35 8.06
N ALA A 499 -18.56 -27.55 7.61
CA ALA A 499 -17.40 -27.88 6.83
C ALA A 499 -17.45 -27.17 5.49
N ILE A 500 -16.38 -26.47 5.14
CA ILE A 500 -16.32 -25.73 3.88
C ILE A 500 -14.98 -25.82 3.19
N VAL A 501 -15.04 -25.97 1.87
CA VAL A 501 -13.92 -25.76 0.96
C VAL A 501 -14.06 -24.43 0.22
N THR A 502 -12.95 -23.93 -0.30
CA THR A 502 -12.97 -22.82 -1.27
C THR A 502 -12.93 -23.40 -2.68
N ARG A 503 -13.66 -22.78 -3.61
CA ARG A 503 -13.65 -23.15 -5.03
C ARG A 503 -13.35 -21.92 -5.88
N ASN A 504 -12.34 -22.05 -6.74
CA ASN A 504 -11.95 -20.99 -7.69
C ASN A 504 -12.59 -21.24 -9.06
N SER A 505 -12.91 -20.16 -9.75
CA SER A 505 -13.35 -20.16 -11.15
C SER A 505 -12.82 -18.93 -11.89
N ASP A 506 -12.93 -18.93 -13.21
CA ASP A 506 -12.61 -17.78 -14.07
C ASP A 506 -11.22 -17.16 -13.81
N VAL A 507 -10.19 -18.00 -13.61
CA VAL A 507 -8.82 -17.54 -13.36
C VAL A 507 -8.20 -16.95 -14.64
N HIS A 508 -8.15 -15.63 -14.70
CA HIS A 508 -7.63 -14.82 -15.80
C HIS A 508 -6.45 -13.95 -15.34
N SER A 509 -5.84 -13.22 -16.28
CA SER A 509 -4.68 -12.35 -15.99
C SER A 509 -5.02 -11.17 -15.08
N ASP A 510 -6.27 -10.74 -15.07
CA ASP A 510 -6.79 -9.55 -14.37
C ASP A 510 -7.62 -9.89 -13.11
N GLY A 511 -7.92 -11.17 -12.87
CA GLY A 511 -8.69 -11.58 -11.70
C GLY A 511 -9.08 -13.06 -11.68
N PHE A 512 -9.91 -13.41 -10.70
CA PHE A 512 -10.55 -14.72 -10.55
C PHE A 512 -11.82 -14.59 -9.71
N ALA A 513 -12.64 -15.64 -9.66
CA ALA A 513 -13.78 -15.70 -8.75
C ALA A 513 -13.63 -16.83 -7.72
N VAL A 514 -14.09 -16.60 -6.48
CA VAL A 514 -14.01 -17.57 -5.38
C VAL A 514 -15.31 -17.65 -4.60
N ARG A 515 -15.68 -18.86 -4.16
CA ARG A 515 -16.79 -19.10 -3.24
C ARG A 515 -16.40 -20.10 -2.15
N LEU A 516 -17.20 -20.13 -1.08
CA LEU A 516 -17.26 -21.25 -0.15
C LEU A 516 -18.23 -22.31 -0.68
N GLN A 517 -17.99 -23.55 -0.31
CA GLN A 517 -18.88 -24.66 -0.62
C GLN A 517 -18.92 -25.65 0.55
N GLU A 518 -20.12 -25.88 1.05
CA GLU A 518 -20.47 -26.92 2.03
C GLU A 518 -20.73 -28.26 1.34
N GLU A 519 -20.99 -29.32 2.11
CA GLU A 519 -21.39 -30.63 1.59
C GLU A 519 -22.72 -30.54 0.77
N GLU A 520 -22.89 -31.42 -0.21
CA GLU A 520 -23.97 -31.43 -1.20
C GLU A 520 -25.35 -31.56 -0.55
N GLY A 521 -25.44 -32.33 0.53
CA GLY A 521 -26.68 -32.60 1.28
C GLY A 521 -27.19 -31.44 2.13
N GLN A 522 -26.48 -30.30 2.20
CA GLN A 522 -26.85 -29.16 3.06
C GLN A 522 -27.81 -28.16 2.42
N ASP A 523 -28.24 -27.18 3.21
CA ASP A 523 -29.27 -26.19 2.85
C ASP A 523 -28.79 -25.06 1.91
N GLY A 524 -27.48 -25.01 1.63
CA GLY A 524 -26.86 -24.16 0.61
C GLY A 524 -26.42 -22.77 1.09
N GLY A 525 -26.40 -22.52 2.41
CA GLY A 525 -25.99 -21.22 2.96
C GLY A 525 -24.92 -21.34 4.05
N HIS A 526 -23.84 -20.56 3.91
CA HIS A 526 -22.77 -20.48 4.92
C HIS A 526 -22.64 -19.07 5.49
N ALA A 527 -22.08 -18.95 6.70
CA ALA A 527 -21.71 -17.65 7.24
C ALA A 527 -20.60 -17.00 6.39
N LEU A 528 -20.56 -15.68 6.36
CA LEU A 528 -19.56 -14.93 5.60
C LEU A 528 -18.17 -15.09 6.24
N GLU A 529 -17.23 -15.68 5.52
CA GLU A 529 -15.86 -15.93 5.97
C GLU A 529 -14.86 -14.98 5.30
N ALA A 530 -13.74 -14.72 5.97
CA ALA A 530 -12.59 -14.16 5.32
C ALA A 530 -11.88 -15.26 4.50
N VAL A 531 -11.68 -15.04 3.21
CA VAL A 531 -10.97 -15.97 2.31
C VAL A 531 -9.67 -15.33 1.86
N GLY A 532 -8.56 -15.95 2.23
CA GLY A 532 -7.24 -15.60 1.76
C GLY A 532 -7.02 -16.16 0.36
N TYR A 533 -6.26 -15.44 -0.47
CA TYR A 533 -5.83 -15.93 -1.77
C TYR A 533 -4.38 -15.53 -2.07
N ILE A 534 -3.71 -16.37 -2.86
CA ILE A 534 -2.41 -16.06 -3.46
C ILE A 534 -2.47 -16.36 -4.95
N ALA A 535 -2.12 -15.38 -5.77
CA ALA A 535 -1.97 -15.50 -7.21
C ALA A 535 -0.49 -15.42 -7.60
N LEU A 536 0.00 -16.42 -8.33
CA LEU A 536 1.40 -16.61 -8.67
C LEU A 536 1.60 -16.78 -10.17
N GLU A 537 2.58 -16.07 -10.74
CA GLU A 537 3.03 -16.40 -12.09
C GLU A 537 3.69 -17.78 -12.15
N ARG A 538 3.36 -18.54 -13.21
CA ARG A 538 3.94 -19.87 -13.45
C ARG A 538 5.45 -19.79 -13.69
N GLY A 539 6.19 -20.81 -13.25
CA GLY A 539 7.64 -20.92 -13.31
C GLY A 539 8.28 -20.83 -11.94
N THR A 540 9.50 -20.30 -11.84
CA THR A 540 10.24 -20.21 -10.58
C THR A 540 9.99 -18.89 -9.86
N VAL A 541 9.54 -18.94 -8.60
CA VAL A 541 9.21 -17.79 -7.76
C VAL A 541 9.91 -17.94 -6.40
N GLU A 542 10.43 -16.86 -5.82
CA GLU A 542 10.93 -16.85 -4.44
C GLU A 542 9.82 -16.44 -3.48
N LEU A 543 9.47 -17.31 -2.53
CA LEU A 543 8.47 -17.09 -1.49
C LEU A 543 9.08 -17.50 -0.15
N ALA A 544 8.88 -16.74 0.92
CA ALA A 544 9.33 -17.13 2.27
C ALA A 544 10.84 -17.50 2.32
N GLY A 545 11.68 -16.74 1.60
CA GLY A 545 13.11 -17.01 1.48
C GLY A 545 13.50 -18.30 0.75
N THR A 546 12.53 -18.96 0.08
CA THR A 546 12.68 -20.27 -0.56
C THR A 546 12.24 -20.22 -2.02
N THR A 547 12.97 -20.93 -2.88
CA THR A 547 12.62 -21.08 -4.30
C THR A 547 11.48 -22.08 -4.47
N PHE A 548 10.38 -21.65 -5.08
CA PHE A 548 9.26 -22.49 -5.47
C PHE A 548 9.14 -22.65 -6.99
N GLU A 549 8.76 -23.86 -7.42
CA GLU A 549 8.18 -24.10 -8.74
C GLU A 549 6.67 -23.92 -8.66
N VAL A 550 6.13 -23.09 -9.55
CA VAL A 550 4.70 -22.84 -9.74
C VAL A 550 4.27 -23.42 -11.08
N GLY A 551 3.35 -24.38 -11.07
CA GLY A 551 2.92 -25.10 -12.27
C GLY A 551 1.42 -25.37 -12.30
N ARG A 552 0.94 -25.87 -13.44
CA ARG A 552 -0.44 -26.33 -13.62
C ARG A 552 -0.51 -27.58 -14.48
N THR A 553 -1.45 -28.46 -14.20
CA THR A 553 -1.75 -29.62 -15.05
C THR A 553 -2.51 -29.20 -16.32
N PRO A 554 -2.64 -30.08 -17.32
CA PRO A 554 -3.74 -30.00 -18.27
C PRO A 554 -5.11 -30.15 -17.57
N ASN A 555 -6.19 -29.92 -18.31
CA ASN A 555 -7.55 -30.21 -17.85
C ASN A 555 -7.82 -31.71 -17.94
N ASP A 556 -7.23 -32.49 -17.04
CA ASP A 556 -7.28 -33.96 -17.05
C ASP A 556 -7.21 -34.64 -15.69
N VAL A 557 -7.14 -33.90 -14.57
CA VAL A 557 -7.16 -34.49 -13.22
C VAL A 557 -8.61 -34.79 -12.84
N THR A 558 -8.89 -35.99 -12.35
CA THR A 558 -10.23 -36.45 -11.95
C THR A 558 -10.18 -37.08 -10.54
N HIS A 559 -11.18 -37.89 -10.19
CA HIS A 559 -11.17 -38.81 -9.04
C HIS A 559 -10.12 -39.92 -9.10
N GLU A 560 -9.46 -40.11 -10.25
CA GLU A 560 -8.38 -41.07 -10.44
C GLU A 560 -7.01 -40.44 -10.16
N TRP A 561 -6.09 -41.22 -9.61
CA TRP A 561 -4.74 -40.76 -9.31
C TRP A 561 -3.98 -40.30 -10.57
N SER A 562 -3.54 -39.06 -10.54
CA SER A 562 -2.84 -38.38 -11.62
C SER A 562 -1.46 -37.94 -11.16
N GLN A 563 -0.42 -38.30 -11.91
CA GLN A 563 0.97 -37.97 -11.55
C GLN A 563 1.34 -36.56 -12.02
N ILE A 564 1.75 -35.70 -11.09
CA ILE A 564 2.45 -34.44 -11.36
C ILE A 564 3.96 -34.69 -11.25
N ARG A 565 4.70 -34.34 -12.30
CA ARG A 565 6.17 -34.37 -12.30
C ARG A 565 6.71 -32.95 -12.15
N PHE A 566 7.60 -32.75 -11.20
CA PHE A 566 8.26 -31.47 -11.00
C PHE A 566 9.26 -31.23 -12.14
N GLN A 567 9.36 -29.99 -12.61
CA GLN A 567 10.28 -29.62 -13.69
C GLN A 567 11.74 -29.79 -13.25
N THR A 568 12.01 -29.50 -11.97
CA THR A 568 13.31 -29.71 -11.34
C THR A 568 13.19 -30.63 -10.12
N ALA A 569 14.19 -31.47 -9.87
CA ALA A 569 14.21 -32.29 -8.66
C ALA A 569 14.48 -31.39 -7.43
N ARG A 570 13.69 -31.56 -6.37
CA ARG A 570 13.83 -30.81 -5.11
C ARG A 570 15.10 -31.20 -4.37
N ASN A 571 15.74 -30.26 -3.69
CA ASN A 571 16.94 -30.56 -2.89
C ASN A 571 16.60 -31.25 -1.58
N ASP A 572 15.52 -30.79 -0.95
CA ASP A 572 15.03 -31.25 0.34
C ASP A 572 13.66 -31.96 0.19
N ALA A 573 13.06 -32.30 1.33
CA ALA A 573 11.68 -32.77 1.34
C ALA A 573 10.76 -31.65 0.81
N PRO A 574 9.91 -31.91 -0.19
CA PRO A 574 9.11 -30.85 -0.80
C PRO A 574 8.03 -30.30 0.15
N VAL A 575 7.90 -28.97 0.24
CA VAL A 575 6.68 -28.29 0.66
C VAL A 575 5.76 -28.25 -0.55
N PHE A 576 4.60 -28.92 -0.51
CA PHE A 576 3.69 -29.02 -1.65
C PHE A 576 2.31 -28.44 -1.32
N LEU A 577 1.90 -27.45 -2.10
CA LEU A 577 0.58 -26.83 -2.04
C LEU A 577 -0.09 -26.93 -3.41
N ALA A 578 -1.41 -27.10 -3.43
CA ALA A 578 -2.15 -27.19 -4.68
C ALA A 578 -3.62 -26.80 -4.50
N ASP A 579 -4.22 -26.32 -5.59
CA ASP A 579 -5.62 -25.94 -5.63
C ASP A 579 -6.22 -26.15 -7.03
N MET A 580 -7.54 -26.33 -7.08
CA MET A 580 -8.27 -26.38 -8.34
C MET A 580 -8.36 -24.97 -8.94
N GLN A 581 -8.10 -24.87 -10.25
CA GLN A 581 -8.09 -23.61 -10.99
C GLN A 581 -9.40 -23.37 -11.76
N MET A 582 -10.35 -24.29 -11.64
CA MET A 582 -11.63 -24.31 -12.34
C MET A 582 -12.72 -24.90 -11.44
N PHE A 583 -13.96 -24.72 -11.88
CA PHE A 583 -15.18 -25.27 -11.28
C PHE A 583 -15.94 -26.04 -12.38
N ASN A 584 -15.32 -27.07 -12.94
CA ASN A 584 -15.96 -27.90 -13.98
C ASN A 584 -16.93 -28.92 -13.37
N GLY A 585 -16.59 -29.51 -12.21
CA GLY A 585 -17.48 -30.36 -11.43
C GLY A 585 -18.17 -29.57 -10.32
N SER A 586 -19.50 -29.70 -10.22
CA SER A 586 -20.30 -28.95 -9.25
C SER A 586 -20.15 -29.45 -7.82
N ASP A 587 -19.79 -30.72 -7.65
CA ASP A 587 -19.97 -31.39 -6.37
C ASP A 587 -18.84 -31.00 -5.43
N PRO A 588 -19.09 -30.90 -4.11
CA PRO A 588 -18.08 -30.46 -3.16
C PRO A 588 -16.92 -31.46 -3.13
N CYS A 589 -15.71 -30.94 -3.29
CA CYS A 589 -14.54 -31.78 -3.42
C CYS A 589 -13.27 -31.07 -2.94
N SER A 590 -12.27 -31.87 -2.60
CA SER A 590 -10.93 -31.40 -2.25
C SER A 590 -9.87 -32.18 -3.00
N ILE A 591 -8.68 -31.59 -3.17
CA ILE A 591 -7.53 -32.33 -3.68
C ILE A 591 -6.95 -33.18 -2.54
N ARG A 592 -6.63 -34.44 -2.84
CA ARG A 592 -5.80 -35.31 -1.99
C ARG A 592 -4.50 -35.64 -2.71
N TYR A 593 -3.46 -35.96 -1.93
CA TYR A 593 -2.18 -36.37 -2.51
C TYR A 593 -1.57 -37.62 -1.88
N GLN A 594 -0.71 -38.30 -2.64
CA GLN A 594 0.15 -39.39 -2.16
C GLN A 594 1.48 -39.42 -2.93
N ASN A 595 2.40 -40.29 -2.49
CA ASN A 595 3.70 -40.52 -3.14
C ASN A 595 4.55 -39.25 -3.37
N LEU A 596 4.38 -38.21 -2.56
CA LEU A 596 5.19 -36.98 -2.63
C LEU A 596 6.67 -37.32 -2.42
N ASN A 597 7.49 -37.01 -3.41
CA ASN A 597 8.93 -37.21 -3.39
C ASN A 597 9.62 -36.07 -4.15
N ARG A 598 10.95 -36.10 -4.19
CA ARG A 598 11.77 -35.02 -4.79
C ARG A 598 11.50 -34.75 -6.27
N THR A 599 10.80 -35.64 -6.99
CA THR A 599 10.58 -35.53 -8.44
C THR A 599 9.12 -35.41 -8.85
N GLY A 600 8.18 -35.60 -7.92
CA GLY A 600 6.76 -35.53 -8.23
C GLY A 600 5.86 -35.98 -7.09
N VAL A 601 4.57 -35.97 -7.38
CA VAL A 601 3.47 -36.30 -6.46
C VAL A 601 2.30 -36.85 -7.26
N ASP A 602 1.52 -37.76 -6.68
CA ASP A 602 0.25 -38.19 -7.26
C ASP A 602 -0.89 -37.43 -6.56
N VAL A 603 -1.81 -36.86 -7.34
CA VAL A 603 -2.97 -36.12 -6.85
C VAL A 603 -4.27 -36.70 -7.41
N ARG A 604 -5.37 -36.51 -6.70
CA ARG A 604 -6.72 -36.77 -7.19
C ARG A 604 -7.72 -35.80 -6.58
N ILE A 605 -8.89 -35.69 -7.18
CA ILE A 605 -10.01 -34.90 -6.66
C ILE A 605 -10.95 -35.86 -5.92
N GLN A 606 -11.16 -35.63 -4.64
CA GLN A 606 -12.03 -36.44 -3.82
C GLN A 606 -13.32 -35.66 -3.54
N GLU A 607 -14.42 -36.12 -4.12
CA GLU A 607 -15.76 -35.68 -3.76
C GLU A 607 -16.17 -36.24 -2.39
N GLU A 608 -17.07 -35.53 -1.73
CA GLU A 608 -17.81 -36.02 -0.58
C GLU A 608 -19.09 -36.77 -0.99
N GLN A 609 -19.85 -37.34 -0.05
CA GLN A 609 -20.94 -38.30 -0.34
C GLN A 609 -22.25 -38.01 0.42
N SER A 610 -22.48 -36.76 0.81
CA SER A 610 -23.67 -36.35 1.57
C SER A 610 -24.94 -36.31 0.70
N GLY A 611 -24.81 -35.99 -0.60
CA GLY A 611 -25.92 -36.00 -1.55
C GLY A 611 -26.22 -37.37 -2.13
N ASP A 612 -25.18 -38.12 -2.52
CA ASP A 612 -25.26 -39.54 -2.90
C ASP A 612 -23.91 -40.30 -2.78
N ASP A 613 -23.88 -41.59 -3.16
CA ASP A 613 -22.70 -42.45 -3.05
C ASP A 613 -21.69 -42.26 -4.21
N GLU A 614 -22.04 -41.49 -5.23
CA GLU A 614 -21.24 -41.26 -6.44
C GLU A 614 -20.04 -40.36 -6.13
N THR A 615 -18.90 -40.63 -6.77
CA THR A 615 -17.64 -39.89 -6.48
C THR A 615 -16.80 -39.70 -7.75
N ALA A 616 -17.40 -39.91 -8.93
CA ALA A 616 -16.72 -39.82 -10.20
C ALA A 616 -16.65 -38.36 -10.66
N HIS A 617 -15.63 -37.67 -10.19
CA HIS A 617 -15.40 -36.28 -10.60
C HIS A 617 -15.01 -36.14 -12.08
N THR A 618 -15.46 -35.06 -12.72
CA THR A 618 -15.04 -34.63 -14.05
C THR A 618 -13.58 -34.13 -14.05
N LYS A 619 -13.10 -33.63 -15.19
CA LYS A 619 -11.72 -33.13 -15.33
C LYS A 619 -11.59 -31.72 -14.78
N GLU A 620 -10.55 -31.49 -13.99
CA GLU A 620 -10.10 -30.18 -13.54
C GLU A 620 -8.64 -29.90 -13.92
N VAL A 621 -8.25 -28.63 -13.81
CA VAL A 621 -6.85 -28.17 -13.82
C VAL A 621 -6.43 -27.97 -12.37
N VAL A 622 -5.35 -28.63 -11.97
CA VAL A 622 -4.70 -28.43 -10.68
C VAL A 622 -3.51 -27.50 -10.85
N GLY A 623 -3.53 -26.38 -10.14
CA GLY A 623 -2.39 -25.50 -9.94
C GLY A 623 -1.60 -25.96 -8.72
N TYR A 624 -0.27 -25.95 -8.80
CA TYR A 624 0.59 -26.41 -7.71
C TYR A 624 1.78 -25.47 -7.48
N VAL A 625 2.25 -25.46 -6.23
CA VAL A 625 3.40 -24.70 -5.75
C VAL A 625 4.28 -25.65 -4.94
N VAL A 626 5.55 -25.80 -5.31
CA VAL A 626 6.46 -26.75 -4.66
C VAL A 626 7.88 -26.23 -4.47
N SER A 627 8.43 -26.32 -3.26
CA SER A 627 9.80 -25.90 -2.91
C SER A 627 10.84 -26.92 -3.36
#